data_AF-A0AAD4DMF5-F1
#
_entry.id   AF-A0AAD4DMF5-F1
#
_cell.length_a   1.000
_cell.length_b   1.000
_cell.length_c   1.000
_cell.angle_alpha   90.00
_cell.angle_beta   90.00
_cell.angle_gamma   90.00
#
_symmetry.space_group_name_H-M   'P 1'
#
loop_
_entity.id
_entity.type
_entity.pdbx_description
1 polymer ?
#
loop_
_entity_poly.entity_id
_entity_poly.type
_entity_poly.pdbx_seq_one_letter_code
_entity_poly.pdbx_strand_id
1 'polypeptide(L)'
;MSSSTPRRTRKAQLASSGLGSHFVSPRKARDKRKTQTYVELPGAEMKRRRLLDAMERLMKSQHEEPHLQLSVQAAPPDTVIMEHMDADNLVEFHSEDVDEQPSLEISVTSVKRRIIPDQPTNSLYKNWIALIPTLVDPVLRYFGRTQGKALETIHPVISACGEPSCTPKRTTMMCLFFDRFTSIDVLSCTCSTLQQVLVHHGLFPTAPSQPRMAVSVDL
;
A
#
# COMPACT_ATOMS: atom_id res chain seq x y z
N MET A 1 50.79 30.18 -7.26
CA MET A 1 49.73 30.74 -6.37
C MET A 1 48.58 29.75 -6.38
N SER A 2 48.35 29.01 -5.28
CA SER A 2 47.43 27.87 -5.26
C SER A 2 46.17 28.23 -4.46
N SER A 3 45.06 28.42 -5.16
CA SER A 3 43.77 28.77 -4.55
C SER A 3 43.07 27.53 -3.97
N SER A 4 43.04 27.41 -2.64
CA SER A 4 42.29 26.36 -1.96
C SER A 4 40.79 26.68 -1.88
N THR A 5 39.95 25.89 -2.54
CA THR A 5 38.49 26.02 -2.40
C THR A 5 38.04 25.64 -0.98
N PRO A 6 37.26 26.48 -0.27
CA PRO A 6 36.85 26.20 1.09
C PRO A 6 35.83 25.05 1.15
N ARG A 7 36.07 24.10 2.06
CA ARG A 7 35.22 22.93 2.29
C ARG A 7 33.89 23.37 2.91
N ARG A 8 32.79 23.31 2.15
CA ARG A 8 31.44 23.66 2.66
C ARG A 8 31.08 22.78 3.86
N THR A 9 31.07 23.37 5.06
CA THR A 9 30.65 22.71 6.29
C THR A 9 29.11 22.69 6.40
N ARG A 10 28.57 21.72 7.15
CA ARG A 10 27.12 21.52 7.33
C ARG A 10 26.40 22.75 7.94
N LYS A 11 27.14 23.64 8.61
CA LYS A 11 26.63 24.90 9.20
C LYS A 11 26.48 26.05 8.20
N ALA A 12 27.01 25.94 6.98
CA ALA A 12 26.99 27.01 5.97
C ALA A 12 25.76 26.98 5.04
N GLN A 13 24.68 26.29 5.41
CA GLN A 13 23.45 26.22 4.63
C GLN A 13 22.50 27.35 5.06
N LEU A 14 22.06 28.16 4.10
CA LEU A 14 21.01 29.17 4.28
C LEU A 14 19.70 28.46 4.65
N ALA A 15 19.31 28.56 5.93
CA ALA A 15 18.04 28.06 6.41
C ALA A 15 16.92 29.07 6.12
N SER A 16 15.81 28.60 5.56
CA SER A 16 14.57 29.37 5.50
C SER A 16 13.96 29.45 6.91
N SER A 17 13.77 30.66 7.43
CA SER A 17 13.11 30.87 8.73
C SER A 17 11.66 30.39 8.68
N GLY A 18 11.28 29.46 9.56
CA GLY A 18 9.88 29.05 9.73
C GLY A 18 9.69 27.65 10.32
N LEU A 19 10.40 26.64 9.80
CA LEU A 19 10.14 25.21 10.12
C LEU A 19 11.30 24.45 10.77
N GLY A 20 12.43 25.12 11.05
CA GLY A 20 13.58 24.50 11.72
C GLY A 20 14.53 23.73 10.79
N SER A 21 15.76 23.52 11.26
CA SER A 21 16.89 22.99 10.48
C SER A 21 16.74 21.53 10.02
N HIS A 22 15.75 20.81 10.52
CA HIS A 22 15.52 19.39 10.21
C HIS A 22 14.64 19.16 8.96
N PHE A 23 13.94 20.19 8.47
CA PHE A 23 12.95 20.06 7.38
C PHE A 23 13.48 20.43 5.98
N VAL A 24 14.80 20.62 5.84
CA VAL A 24 15.42 20.93 4.54
C VAL A 24 15.88 19.63 3.86
N SER A 25 15.14 19.17 2.85
CA SER A 25 15.59 18.08 1.98
C SER A 25 16.95 18.44 1.35
N PRO A 26 17.96 17.53 1.34
CA PRO A 26 19.25 17.81 0.73
C PRO A 26 19.10 18.25 -0.74
N ARG A 27 19.45 19.51 -1.03
CA ARG A 27 19.45 20.04 -2.41
C ARG A 27 20.56 19.38 -3.23
N LYS A 28 20.27 18.19 -3.76
CA LYS A 28 21.13 17.46 -4.70
C LYS A 28 21.14 18.23 -6.02
N ALA A 29 22.32 18.55 -6.54
CA ALA A 29 22.44 19.19 -7.85
C ALA A 29 21.77 18.29 -8.91
N ARG A 30 20.83 18.85 -9.67
CA ARG A 30 20.07 18.12 -10.68
C ARG A 30 21.01 17.80 -11.85
N ASP A 31 21.46 16.56 -11.92
CA ASP A 31 22.23 16.05 -13.05
C ASP A 31 21.36 16.09 -14.31
N LYS A 32 21.72 17.00 -15.22
CA LYS A 32 20.97 17.26 -16.45
C LYS A 32 20.89 16.01 -17.34
N ARG A 33 21.95 15.18 -17.38
CA ARG A 33 21.95 13.92 -18.15
C ARG A 33 20.86 12.97 -17.66
N LYS A 34 20.66 12.88 -16.34
CA LYS A 34 19.73 11.92 -15.74
C LYS A 34 18.24 12.25 -15.92
N THR A 35 17.90 13.48 -16.30
CA THR A 35 16.51 13.89 -16.61
C THR A 35 16.21 14.02 -18.10
N GLN A 36 17.11 13.58 -18.98
CA GLN A 36 16.94 13.65 -20.44
C GLN A 36 17.27 12.33 -21.16
N THR A 37 17.50 11.24 -20.43
CA THR A 37 17.56 9.89 -21.01
C THR A 37 16.19 9.50 -21.53
N TYR A 38 16.07 9.20 -22.82
CA TYR A 38 14.90 8.54 -23.37
C TYR A 38 14.83 7.13 -22.78
N VAL A 39 13.78 6.85 -22.01
CA VAL A 39 13.54 5.52 -21.43
C VAL A 39 12.46 4.84 -22.25
N GLU A 40 12.85 3.81 -23.00
CA GLU A 40 11.90 2.91 -23.62
C GLU A 40 11.14 2.16 -22.53
N LEU A 41 9.87 2.50 -22.36
CA LEU A 41 8.97 1.88 -21.40
C LEU A 41 8.60 0.47 -21.89
N PRO A 42 8.99 -0.61 -21.19
CA PRO A 42 8.67 -1.98 -21.61
C PRO A 42 7.16 -2.14 -21.80
N GLY A 43 6.76 -2.66 -22.97
CA GLY A 43 5.35 -2.85 -23.33
C GLY A 43 4.60 -1.60 -23.84
N ALA A 44 5.24 -0.43 -23.97
CA ALA A 44 4.61 0.75 -24.56
C ALA A 44 4.16 0.50 -26.02
N GLU A 45 5.00 -0.13 -26.83
CA GLU A 45 4.67 -0.49 -28.22
C GLU A 45 3.56 -1.54 -28.31
N MET A 46 3.48 -2.47 -27.33
CA MET A 46 2.38 -3.43 -27.24
C MET A 46 1.04 -2.73 -26.94
N LYS A 47 1.03 -1.73 -26.04
CA LYS A 47 -0.15 -0.90 -25.79
C LYS A 47 -0.56 -0.11 -27.04
N ARG A 48 0.42 0.45 -27.76
CA ARG A 48 0.19 1.19 -29.01
C ARG A 48 -0.45 0.31 -30.08
N ARG A 49 0.08 -0.88 -30.34
CA ARG A 49 -0.50 -1.86 -31.29
C ARG A 49 -1.94 -2.22 -30.90
N ARG A 50 -2.18 -2.59 -29.63
CA ARG A 50 -3.53 -2.92 -29.14
C ARG A 50 -4.53 -1.77 -29.34
N LEU A 51 -4.08 -0.51 -29.26
CA LEU A 51 -4.93 0.66 -29.48
C LEU A 51 -5.23 0.87 -30.97
N LEU A 52 -4.26 0.64 -31.86
CA LEU A 52 -4.46 0.68 -33.31
C LEU A 52 -5.41 -0.42 -33.79
N ASP A 53 -5.23 -1.67 -33.33
CA ASP A 53 -6.16 -2.78 -33.60
C ASP A 53 -7.59 -2.47 -33.14
N ALA A 54 -7.74 -1.83 -31.98
CA ALA A 54 -9.04 -1.44 -31.45
C ALA A 54 -9.70 -0.34 -32.30
N MET A 55 -8.93 0.66 -32.75
CA MET A 55 -9.41 1.68 -33.68
C MET A 55 -9.81 1.07 -35.03
N GLU A 56 -9.00 0.16 -35.59
CA GLU A 56 -9.30 -0.51 -36.85
C GLU A 56 -10.61 -1.32 -36.77
N ARG A 57 -10.82 -2.05 -35.67
CA ARG A 57 -12.08 -2.78 -35.42
C ARG A 57 -13.28 -1.85 -35.37
N LEU A 58 -13.18 -0.73 -34.64
CA LEU A 58 -14.27 0.26 -34.53
C LEU A 58 -14.60 0.91 -35.88
N MET A 59 -13.58 1.21 -36.69
CA MET A 59 -13.79 1.77 -38.04
C MET A 59 -14.38 0.74 -39.00
N LYS A 60 -14.00 -0.54 -38.91
CA LYS A 60 -14.62 -1.63 -39.71
C LYS A 60 -16.06 -1.90 -39.29
N SER A 61 -16.37 -1.90 -38.00
CA SER A 61 -17.74 -2.16 -37.50
C SER A 61 -18.75 -1.06 -37.81
N GLN A 62 -18.33 0.10 -38.33
CA GLN A 62 -19.24 1.13 -38.85
C GLN A 62 -19.64 0.91 -40.32
N HIS A 63 -19.04 -0.06 -41.02
CA HIS A 63 -19.22 -0.23 -42.47
C HIS A 63 -19.89 -1.55 -42.90
N GLU A 64 -20.14 -2.47 -41.97
CA GLU A 64 -20.94 -3.68 -42.20
C GLU A 64 -22.03 -3.76 -41.12
N GLU A 65 -23.31 -3.68 -41.54
CA GLU A 65 -24.45 -4.16 -40.74
C GLU A 65 -24.59 -5.67 -40.96
N PRO A 66 -24.48 -6.52 -39.91
CA PRO A 66 -24.92 -7.90 -39.96
C PRO A 66 -26.34 -7.97 -39.40
N HIS A 67 -27.28 -8.27 -40.29
CA HIS A 67 -28.67 -8.54 -39.99
C HIS A 67 -28.82 -9.55 -38.83
N LEU A 68 -29.71 -9.25 -37.88
CA LEU A 68 -30.03 -10.10 -36.72
C LEU A 68 -30.40 -11.53 -37.15
N GLN A 69 -29.69 -12.55 -36.65
CA GLN A 69 -30.25 -13.88 -36.42
C GLN A 69 -29.78 -14.47 -35.09
N LEU A 70 -30.73 -14.59 -34.16
CA LEU A 70 -30.60 -15.25 -32.87
C LEU A 70 -30.73 -16.77 -33.09
N SER A 71 -29.76 -17.57 -32.65
CA SER A 71 -29.88 -19.04 -32.64
C SER A 71 -29.50 -19.60 -31.27
N VAL A 72 -30.48 -20.20 -30.61
CA VAL A 72 -30.34 -20.90 -29.34
C VAL A 72 -30.06 -22.38 -29.63
N GLN A 73 -29.04 -22.95 -29.00
CA GLN A 73 -28.92 -24.41 -28.82
C GLN A 73 -28.12 -24.76 -27.56
N ALA A 74 -28.39 -25.93 -26.98
CA ALA A 74 -28.06 -26.28 -25.60
C ALA A 74 -26.84 -27.24 -25.45
N ALA A 75 -26.36 -27.34 -24.21
CA ALA A 75 -25.21 -28.13 -23.68
C ALA A 75 -25.39 -29.68 -23.77
N PRO A 76 -24.52 -30.55 -23.16
CA PRO A 76 -23.17 -30.43 -22.57
C PRO A 76 -22.19 -31.44 -23.28
N PRO A 77 -21.15 -32.13 -22.69
CA PRO A 77 -20.41 -31.98 -21.42
C PRO A 77 -18.85 -32.06 -21.52
N ASP A 78 -18.20 -32.06 -20.35
CA ASP A 78 -16.89 -32.62 -19.93
C ASP A 78 -15.75 -32.94 -20.94
N THR A 79 -14.58 -32.32 -20.72
CA THR A 79 -13.32 -33.07 -20.46
C THR A 79 -12.20 -32.18 -19.90
N VAL A 80 -11.30 -32.79 -19.11
CA VAL A 80 -10.16 -32.13 -18.45
C VAL A 80 -8.94 -32.08 -19.39
N ILE A 81 -8.27 -30.92 -19.46
CA ILE A 81 -6.87 -30.83 -19.88
C ILE A 81 -6.08 -30.01 -18.85
N MET A 82 -4.94 -30.56 -18.44
CA MET A 82 -4.02 -30.03 -17.44
C MET A 82 -2.63 -29.98 -18.07
N GLU A 83 -2.17 -28.79 -18.43
CA GLU A 83 -0.80 -28.51 -18.87
C GLU A 83 -0.29 -27.33 -18.02
N HIS A 84 0.65 -27.51 -17.09
CA HIS A 84 2.07 -27.80 -17.28
C HIS A 84 2.80 -26.67 -18.02
N MET A 85 3.52 -25.83 -17.26
CA MET A 85 4.60 -24.99 -17.77
C MET A 85 5.69 -24.87 -16.72
N ASP A 86 6.92 -25.04 -17.20
CA ASP A 86 8.04 -25.54 -16.43
C ASP A 86 8.78 -24.51 -15.57
N ALA A 87 9.58 -25.06 -14.65
CA ALA A 87 10.72 -24.35 -14.11
C ALA A 87 11.84 -24.31 -15.17
N ASP A 88 12.39 -23.12 -15.46
CA ASP A 88 13.83 -22.90 -15.43
C ASP A 88 14.20 -21.46 -15.85
N ASN A 89 14.94 -20.77 -14.98
CA ASN A 89 16.11 -20.00 -15.41
C ASN A 89 17.03 -19.68 -14.23
N LEU A 90 17.82 -20.67 -13.82
CA LEU A 90 18.94 -20.48 -12.91
C LEU A 90 20.09 -19.82 -13.69
N VAL A 91 20.15 -18.48 -13.70
CA VAL A 91 21.32 -17.76 -14.25
C VAL A 91 22.50 -17.85 -13.27
N GLU A 92 23.27 -18.91 -13.47
CA GLU A 92 24.58 -19.16 -12.85
C GLU A 92 25.60 -18.15 -13.40
N PHE A 93 25.98 -17.16 -12.58
CA PHE A 93 26.97 -16.15 -12.95
C PHE A 93 28.33 -16.48 -12.33
N HIS A 94 29.12 -17.28 -13.05
CA HIS A 94 30.55 -17.42 -12.77
C HIS A 94 31.26 -16.07 -12.93
N SER A 95 32.12 -15.74 -11.97
CA SER A 95 33.13 -14.70 -12.10
C SER A 95 34.28 -15.06 -11.17
N GLU A 96 35.16 -15.90 -11.69
CA GLU A 96 36.53 -15.99 -11.24
C GLU A 96 37.31 -14.93 -12.01
N ASP A 97 37.97 -14.02 -11.30
CA ASP A 97 39.29 -13.53 -11.70
C ASP A 97 40.00 -12.87 -10.52
N VAL A 98 41.32 -12.98 -10.54
CA VAL A 98 42.24 -12.78 -9.41
C VAL A 98 42.94 -11.43 -9.52
N ASP A 99 43.08 -10.68 -8.43
CA ASP A 99 44.41 -10.24 -7.94
C ASP A 99 44.38 -9.67 -6.51
N GLU A 100 45.56 -9.67 -5.90
CA GLU A 100 45.86 -9.46 -4.49
C GLU A 100 46.46 -8.04 -4.26
N GLN A 101 46.01 -7.31 -3.22
CA GLN A 101 46.88 -6.61 -2.25
C GLN A 101 46.09 -5.79 -1.20
N PRO A 102 46.69 -5.49 -0.02
CA PRO A 102 45.92 -5.26 1.21
C PRO A 102 45.81 -3.79 1.63
N SER A 103 44.65 -3.35 2.12
CA SER A 103 44.52 -2.12 2.95
C SER A 103 43.21 -2.06 3.75
N LEU A 104 43.33 -2.18 5.08
CA LEU A 104 42.46 -1.58 6.10
C LEU A 104 40.94 -1.93 6.04
N GLU A 105 40.57 -3.02 6.71
CA GLU A 105 39.18 -3.42 6.93
C GLU A 105 38.40 -2.42 7.80
N ILE A 106 37.73 -1.47 7.15
CA ILE A 106 36.52 -0.87 7.70
C ILE A 106 35.39 -1.86 7.43
N SER A 107 34.82 -2.45 8.48
CA SER A 107 33.73 -3.44 8.40
C SER A 107 32.40 -2.81 7.97
N VAL A 108 32.34 -2.40 6.69
CA VAL A 108 31.10 -2.01 6.01
C VAL A 108 30.26 -3.26 5.84
N THR A 109 29.49 -3.60 6.87
CA THR A 109 28.47 -4.64 6.81
C THR A 109 27.46 -4.25 5.72
N SER A 110 27.61 -4.86 4.55
CA SER A 110 26.71 -4.63 3.43
C SER A 110 25.34 -5.14 3.84
N VAL A 111 24.38 -4.21 4.02
CA VAL A 111 23.02 -4.55 4.39
C VAL A 111 22.38 -5.27 3.20
N LYS A 112 22.55 -6.59 3.16
CA LYS A 112 22.00 -7.49 2.15
C LYS A 112 20.49 -7.26 2.13
N ARG A 113 19.98 -6.72 1.01
CA ARG A 113 18.56 -6.37 0.86
C ARG A 113 17.75 -7.63 1.12
N ARG A 114 17.01 -7.66 2.23
CA ARG A 114 16.33 -8.87 2.71
C ARG A 114 15.02 -9.03 1.91
N ILE A 115 14.96 -10.05 1.07
CA ILE A 115 13.81 -10.36 0.21
C ILE A 115 12.78 -11.25 0.94
N ILE A 116 13.22 -12.00 1.95
CA ILE A 116 12.40 -12.99 2.67
C ILE A 116 11.75 -12.34 3.92
N PRO A 117 10.42 -12.50 4.12
CA PRO A 117 9.73 -12.05 5.33
C PRO A 117 10.29 -12.71 6.60
N ASP A 118 10.46 -11.92 7.66
CA ASP A 118 10.90 -12.44 8.96
C ASP A 118 9.74 -12.99 9.80
N GLN A 119 10.07 -13.64 10.92
CA GLN A 119 9.09 -14.21 11.85
C GLN A 119 8.05 -13.18 12.37
N PRO A 120 8.40 -11.93 12.73
CA PRO A 120 7.39 -10.96 13.14
C PRO A 120 6.50 -10.49 11.98
N THR A 121 7.00 -10.36 10.75
CA THR A 121 6.16 -10.09 9.56
C THR A 121 5.14 -11.21 9.35
N ASN A 122 5.56 -12.46 9.43
CA ASN A 122 4.67 -13.63 9.33
C ASN A 122 3.61 -13.65 10.46
N SER A 123 3.99 -13.25 11.67
CA SER A 123 3.08 -13.18 12.82
C SER A 123 2.04 -12.06 12.66
N LEU A 124 2.47 -10.88 12.19
CA LEU A 124 1.59 -9.76 11.86
C LEU A 124 0.59 -10.12 10.76
N TYR A 125 1.05 -10.82 9.71
CA TYR A 125 0.18 -11.31 8.65
C TYR A 125 -0.87 -12.31 9.17
N LYS A 126 -0.46 -13.30 9.96
CA LYS A 126 -1.39 -14.26 10.61
C LYS A 126 -2.44 -13.54 11.46
N ASN A 127 -2.04 -12.53 12.23
CA ASN A 127 -2.96 -11.75 13.06
C ASN A 127 -3.97 -10.95 12.22
N TRP A 128 -3.57 -10.42 11.07
CA TRP A 128 -4.50 -9.79 10.12
C TRP A 128 -5.49 -10.78 9.50
N ILE A 129 -5.01 -11.94 9.05
CA ILE A 129 -5.85 -12.99 8.47
C ILE A 129 -6.90 -13.50 9.47
N ALA A 130 -6.55 -13.63 10.75
CA ALA A 130 -7.49 -13.98 11.81
C ALA A 130 -8.47 -12.83 12.14
N LEU A 131 -8.02 -11.57 12.08
CA LEU A 131 -8.81 -10.40 12.46
C LEU A 131 -9.85 -10.01 11.41
N ILE A 132 -9.45 -9.91 10.13
CA ILE A 132 -10.28 -9.34 9.05
C ILE A 132 -11.69 -9.95 8.97
N PRO A 133 -11.89 -11.28 9.04
CA PRO A 133 -13.23 -11.88 9.03
C PRO A 133 -14.15 -11.36 10.15
N THR A 134 -13.60 -11.04 11.32
CA THR A 134 -14.37 -10.54 12.48
C THR A 134 -14.84 -9.10 12.33
N LEU A 135 -14.34 -8.37 11.32
CA LEU A 135 -14.65 -6.96 11.04
C LEU A 135 -15.70 -6.79 9.94
N VAL A 136 -16.00 -7.82 9.14
CA VAL A 136 -16.95 -7.74 8.00
C VAL A 136 -18.33 -7.26 8.47
N ASP A 137 -18.91 -7.92 9.46
CA ASP A 137 -20.19 -7.57 10.06
C ASP A 137 -20.24 -6.13 10.59
N PRO A 138 -19.27 -5.66 11.41
CA PRO A 138 -19.14 -4.25 11.78
C PRO A 138 -19.09 -3.28 10.59
N VAL A 139 -18.34 -3.57 9.52
CA VAL A 139 -18.28 -2.73 8.30
C VAL A 139 -19.65 -2.64 7.63
N LEU A 140 -20.34 -3.77 7.45
CA LEU A 140 -21.65 -3.81 6.80
C LEU A 140 -22.70 -3.04 7.62
N ARG A 141 -22.68 -3.15 8.96
CA ARG A 141 -23.53 -2.35 9.87
C ARG A 141 -23.15 -0.87 9.90
N TYR A 142 -21.91 -0.51 9.60
CA TYR A 142 -21.51 0.87 9.42
C TYR A 142 -22.12 1.46 8.14
N PHE A 143 -21.82 0.86 6.98
CA PHE A 143 -22.35 1.34 5.70
C PHE A 143 -23.89 1.32 5.65
N GLY A 144 -24.56 0.30 6.19
CA GLY A 144 -26.02 0.27 6.28
C GLY A 144 -26.65 1.42 7.10
N ARG A 145 -25.87 2.08 7.98
CA ARG A 145 -26.31 3.28 8.70
C ARG A 145 -25.96 4.57 7.98
N THR A 146 -24.78 4.67 7.37
CA THR A 146 -24.22 5.92 6.81
C THR A 146 -24.44 6.12 5.31
N GLN A 147 -24.69 5.05 4.54
CA GLN A 147 -24.87 5.13 3.10
C GLN A 147 -26.02 6.07 2.72
N GLY A 148 -25.72 7.10 1.91
CA GLY A 148 -26.68 8.10 1.47
C GLY A 148 -27.09 9.14 2.53
N LYS A 149 -26.41 9.19 3.69
CA LYS A 149 -26.64 10.18 4.74
C LYS A 149 -25.42 11.08 4.93
N ALA A 150 -25.62 12.23 5.56
CA ALA A 150 -24.49 13.03 6.04
C ALA A 150 -23.71 12.26 7.11
N LEU A 151 -22.38 12.32 7.07
CA LEU A 151 -21.52 11.69 8.06
C LEU A 151 -21.69 12.40 9.42
N GLU A 152 -22.07 11.64 10.44
CA GLU A 152 -22.20 12.14 11.80
C GLU A 152 -20.82 12.43 12.42
N THR A 153 -20.74 13.46 13.27
CA THR A 153 -19.52 13.75 14.02
C THR A 153 -19.28 12.67 15.08
N ILE A 154 -18.21 11.89 14.93
CA ILE A 154 -17.83 10.86 15.92
C ILE A 154 -17.73 11.46 17.33
N HIS A 155 -18.39 10.82 18.29
CA HIS A 155 -18.36 11.23 19.70
C HIS A 155 -16.96 11.04 20.34
N PRO A 156 -16.59 11.86 21.34
CA PRO A 156 -15.30 11.73 22.04
C PRO A 156 -15.10 10.39 22.76
N VAL A 157 -16.19 9.70 23.08
CA VAL A 157 -16.20 8.35 23.67
C VAL A 157 -17.09 7.46 22.82
N ILE A 158 -16.58 6.30 22.38
CA ILE A 158 -17.33 5.34 21.55
C ILE A 158 -17.38 3.94 22.18
N SER A 159 -18.52 3.26 22.00
CA SER A 159 -18.75 1.87 22.42
C SER A 159 -19.65 1.16 21.39
N ALA A 160 -19.60 -0.17 21.34
CA ALA A 160 -20.53 -0.98 20.52
C ALA A 160 -21.20 -2.11 21.30
N CYS A 161 -20.92 -2.23 22.60
CA CYS A 161 -21.57 -3.20 23.48
C CYS A 161 -22.88 -2.63 24.04
N GLY A 162 -23.99 -3.35 23.86
CA GLY A 162 -25.30 -3.03 24.45
C GLY A 162 -25.62 -3.79 25.74
N GLU A 163 -24.73 -4.68 26.19
CA GLU A 163 -24.95 -5.54 27.36
C GLU A 163 -24.66 -4.77 28.67
N PRO A 164 -25.67 -4.51 29.52
CA PRO A 164 -25.49 -3.71 30.74
C PRO A 164 -24.55 -4.35 31.78
N SER A 165 -24.34 -5.67 31.71
CA SER A 165 -23.42 -6.39 32.60
C SER A 165 -21.95 -6.44 32.12
N CYS A 166 -21.63 -5.94 30.91
CA CYS A 166 -20.26 -6.00 30.39
C CYS A 166 -19.35 -4.97 31.08
N THR A 167 -18.14 -5.37 31.50
CA THR A 167 -17.14 -4.45 32.06
C THR A 167 -16.26 -3.86 30.94
N PRO A 168 -16.34 -2.54 30.65
CA PRO A 168 -15.61 -1.95 29.54
C PRO A 168 -14.15 -1.62 29.92
N LYS A 169 -13.22 -2.06 29.07
CA LYS A 169 -11.85 -1.56 29.02
C LYS A 169 -11.78 -0.33 28.11
N ARG A 170 -11.44 0.81 28.70
CA ARG A 170 -11.14 2.06 27.99
C ARG A 170 -9.76 2.00 27.32
N THR A 171 -9.63 2.54 26.11
CA THR A 171 -8.36 2.72 25.39
C THR A 171 -8.44 3.99 24.56
N THR A 172 -7.56 4.95 24.84
CA THR A 172 -7.48 6.22 24.10
C THR A 172 -6.72 6.03 22.79
N MET A 173 -7.27 6.56 21.69
CA MET A 173 -6.85 6.29 20.31
C MET A 173 -6.74 7.57 19.49
N MET A 174 -5.65 7.73 18.75
CA MET A 174 -5.50 8.83 17.79
C MET A 174 -6.19 8.48 16.47
N CYS A 175 -7.22 9.22 16.09
CA CYS A 175 -8.01 8.97 14.89
C CYS A 175 -7.71 10.00 13.80
N LEU A 176 -7.50 9.50 12.58
CA LEU A 176 -7.28 10.28 11.38
C LEU A 176 -8.58 10.36 10.59
N PHE A 177 -9.13 11.57 10.47
CA PHE A 177 -10.25 11.90 9.60
C PHE A 177 -9.75 12.62 8.35
N PHE A 178 -10.61 12.79 7.36
CA PHE A 178 -10.30 13.53 6.13
C PHE A 178 -9.84 14.98 6.40
N ASP A 179 -10.47 15.65 7.36
CA ASP A 179 -10.29 17.07 7.69
C ASP A 179 -9.43 17.33 8.94
N ARG A 180 -9.26 16.34 9.83
CA ARG A 180 -8.69 16.55 11.17
C ARG A 180 -8.06 15.30 11.80
N PHE A 181 -7.27 15.54 12.83
CA PHE A 181 -6.75 14.52 13.74
C PHE A 181 -7.43 14.70 15.10
N THR A 182 -7.89 13.64 15.75
CA THR A 182 -8.59 13.75 17.04
C THR A 182 -8.33 12.52 17.90
N SER A 183 -8.08 12.73 19.20
CA SER A 183 -7.98 11.64 20.17
C SER A 183 -9.37 11.32 20.72
N ILE A 184 -9.76 10.03 20.69
CA ILE A 184 -11.05 9.55 21.24
C ILE A 184 -10.82 8.41 22.23
N ASP A 185 -11.75 8.21 23.17
CA ASP A 185 -11.76 7.06 24.07
C ASP A 185 -12.64 5.93 23.50
N VAL A 186 -12.05 4.75 23.34
CA VAL A 186 -12.76 3.56 22.86
C VAL A 186 -13.04 2.63 24.03
N LEU A 187 -14.30 2.25 24.21
CA LEU A 187 -14.75 1.29 25.22
C LEU A 187 -14.95 -0.09 24.56
N SER A 188 -14.03 -1.00 24.84
CA SER A 188 -14.05 -2.40 24.37
C SER A 188 -14.39 -3.35 25.51
N CYS A 189 -15.03 -4.49 25.24
CA CYS A 189 -15.25 -5.53 26.26
C CYS A 189 -15.23 -6.92 25.62
N THR A 190 -15.52 -7.98 26.39
CA THR A 190 -15.54 -9.37 25.88
C THR A 190 -16.51 -9.58 24.72
N CYS A 191 -17.63 -8.85 24.68
CA CYS A 191 -18.64 -8.91 23.62
C CYS A 191 -18.26 -8.13 22.34
N SER A 192 -17.27 -7.25 22.38
CA SER A 192 -16.87 -6.41 21.23
C SER A 192 -15.43 -5.96 21.38
N THR A 193 -14.56 -6.48 20.52
CA THR A 193 -13.12 -6.16 20.54
C THR A 193 -12.86 -4.70 20.19
N LEU A 194 -11.70 -4.16 20.58
CA LEU A 194 -11.29 -2.79 20.26
C LEU A 194 -11.42 -2.49 18.76
N GLN A 195 -11.03 -3.43 17.92
CA GLN A 195 -11.05 -3.36 16.47
C GLN A 195 -12.48 -3.37 15.92
N GLN A 196 -13.36 -4.19 16.49
CA GLN A 196 -14.78 -4.22 16.13
C GLN A 196 -15.50 -2.92 16.52
N VAL A 197 -15.20 -2.35 17.70
CA VAL A 197 -15.77 -1.07 18.15
C VAL A 197 -15.30 0.06 17.23
N LEU A 198 -14.00 0.13 16.90
CA LEU A 198 -13.48 1.12 15.94
C LEU A 198 -14.24 1.04 14.60
N VAL A 199 -14.32 -0.16 14.00
CA VAL A 199 -14.96 -0.35 12.69
C VAL A 199 -16.47 -0.10 12.74
N HIS A 200 -17.13 -0.45 13.84
CA HIS A 200 -18.55 -0.12 14.05
C HIS A 200 -18.82 1.40 14.03
N HIS A 201 -17.81 2.22 14.36
CA HIS A 201 -17.87 3.69 14.29
C HIS A 201 -17.16 4.27 13.06
N GLY A 202 -16.90 3.48 12.01
CA GLY A 202 -16.30 3.98 10.77
C GLY A 202 -14.80 4.26 10.86
N LEU A 203 -14.10 3.58 11.77
CA LEU A 203 -12.65 3.71 11.98
C LEU A 203 -11.94 2.36 11.75
N PHE A 204 -11.00 2.31 10.82
CA PHE A 204 -10.18 1.13 10.58
C PHE A 204 -8.89 1.18 11.43
N PRO A 205 -8.56 0.13 12.22
CA PRO A 205 -7.34 0.11 13.04
C PRO A 205 -6.08 0.00 12.16
N THR A 206 -4.98 0.68 12.52
CA THR A 206 -3.72 0.57 11.74
C THR A 206 -2.86 -0.65 12.08
N ALA A 207 -3.26 -1.46 13.05
CA ALA A 207 -2.54 -2.68 13.46
C ALA A 207 -3.52 -3.70 14.08
N PRO A 208 -3.27 -5.01 13.95
CA PRO A 208 -4.27 -6.01 14.31
C PRO A 208 -4.34 -6.26 15.82
N SER A 209 -3.23 -6.15 16.55
CA SER A 209 -3.14 -6.52 17.97
C SER A 209 -3.06 -5.34 18.94
N GLN A 210 -2.38 -4.25 18.54
CA GLN A 210 -2.18 -3.05 19.35
C GLN A 210 -2.25 -1.80 18.46
N PRO A 211 -3.43 -1.48 17.88
CA PRO A 211 -3.60 -0.21 17.20
C PRO A 211 -3.37 0.92 18.21
N ARG A 212 -2.57 1.91 17.84
CA ARG A 212 -2.46 3.22 18.53
C ARG A 212 -3.09 4.34 17.71
N MET A 213 -3.35 4.06 16.44
CA MET A 213 -4.04 4.93 15.50
C MET A 213 -5.18 4.15 14.84
N ALA A 214 -6.20 4.87 14.42
CA ALA A 214 -7.23 4.40 13.53
C ALA A 214 -7.50 5.46 12.45
N VAL A 215 -8.03 5.03 11.31
CA VAL A 215 -8.24 5.87 10.13
C VAL A 215 -9.70 5.79 9.73
N SER A 216 -10.34 6.92 9.43
CA SER A 216 -11.72 6.94 8.96
C SER A 216 -11.88 6.12 7.68
N VAL A 217 -12.96 5.35 7.59
CA VAL A 217 -13.29 4.51 6.44
C VAL A 217 -13.70 5.36 5.23
N ASP A 218 -14.24 6.56 5.47
CA ASP A 218 -14.74 7.51 4.46
C ASP A 218 -13.68 8.54 4.02
N LEU A 219 -12.40 8.12 3.95
CA LEU A 219 -11.28 8.93 3.45
C LEU A 219 -11.30 9.15 1.93
#